data_AF-A0A928CZ56-F1
#
_entry.id   AF-A0A928CZ56-F1
#
_cell.length_a   1.000
_cell.length_b   1.000
_cell.length_c   1.000
_cell.angle_alpha   90.00
_cell.angle_beta   90.00
_cell.angle_gamma   90.00
#
_symmetry.space_group_name_H-M   'P 1'
#
loop_
_entity.id
_entity.type
_entity.pdbx_description
1 polymer ?
#
loop_
_entity_poly.entity_id
_entity_poly.type
_entity_poly.pdbx_seq_one_letter_code
_entity_poly.pdbx_strand_id
1 'polypeptide(L)'
;MKKFLFVILVAVIPGLLSALECEVCRKNIHGKYIKTANGAYCSQECYHSTFPKCEFCKKPCTKRNVQMMGRTFCSKSCMHKIFHCSLCLAGLDNVITLSNFFGDSAFFCQKCSRRPGCYYCAMPGDRPAGKDGRVICKKCRSTLVTSPKEVHSIFRQVRRDLAGMFKYDAKHKIELKIVSPDELNKQAGSIYMPENSKRMALMRYSNKITEKRYSNGKVKRIVTDEKCQIFVLSNVPKDMLYDALAHELTHDYLRHNIGKVNDLALEEGFCELIASLYNQKRGKDYLNRQKEAQKDPVYGGGFRKMRAIYRKNRSFSETLKSVR
;
A
#
# COMPACT_ATOMS: atom_id res chain seq x y z
N MET A 1 46.10 14.72 69.01
CA MET A 1 45.57 15.77 68.12
C MET A 1 44.20 16.19 68.64
N LYS A 2 44.00 17.49 68.87
CA LYS A 2 42.90 18.07 69.64
C LYS A 2 41.54 17.85 68.96
N LYS A 3 40.56 17.38 69.74
CA LYS A 3 39.14 17.31 69.39
C LYS A 3 38.56 18.72 69.33
N PHE A 4 37.86 19.06 68.25
CA PHE A 4 36.87 20.14 68.25
C PHE A 4 35.50 19.53 67.94
N LEU A 5 34.68 19.44 68.98
CA LEU A 5 33.27 19.09 68.91
C LEU A 5 32.52 20.42 68.70
N PHE A 6 32.01 20.65 67.50
CA PHE A 6 31.11 21.78 67.25
C PHE A 6 29.68 21.32 67.52
N VAL A 7 29.14 21.71 68.68
CA VAL A 7 27.71 21.59 68.98
C VAL A 7 27.06 22.88 68.52
N ILE A 8 26.40 22.85 67.37
CA ILE A 8 25.53 23.95 66.95
C ILE A 8 24.16 23.71 67.58
N LEU A 9 23.84 24.51 68.59
CA LEU A 9 22.51 24.61 69.18
C LEU A 9 21.65 25.44 68.22
N VAL A 10 20.91 24.77 67.33
CA VAL A 10 19.93 25.46 66.47
C VAL A 10 18.65 25.64 67.28
N ALA A 11 18.27 26.90 67.50
CA ALA A 11 16.98 27.29 68.05
C ALA A 11 15.86 26.70 67.16
N VAL A 12 14.97 25.91 67.77
CA VAL A 12 13.79 25.35 67.10
C VAL A 12 12.80 26.48 66.89
N ILE A 13 12.79 27.04 65.68
CA ILE A 13 11.61 27.72 65.16
C ILE A 13 10.58 26.62 64.87
N PRO A 14 9.37 26.63 65.46
CA PRO A 14 8.31 25.70 65.08
C PRO A 14 7.76 26.12 63.71
N GLY A 15 8.58 25.93 62.67
CA GLY A 15 8.14 25.95 61.28
C GLY A 15 7.54 24.60 60.95
N LEU A 16 6.45 24.58 60.17
CA LEU A 16 5.80 23.37 59.67
C LEU A 16 6.86 22.31 59.28
N LEU A 17 6.93 21.21 60.04
CA LEU A 17 7.49 19.97 59.51
C LEU A 17 6.57 19.56 58.37
N SER A 18 6.92 19.96 57.15
CA SER A 18 6.26 19.43 55.95
C SER A 18 6.35 17.92 56.04
N ALA A 19 5.20 17.25 56.12
CA ALA A 19 5.16 15.81 56.11
C ALA A 19 5.87 15.33 54.83
N LEU A 20 6.76 14.34 54.97
CA LEU A 20 7.46 13.79 53.82
C LEU A 20 6.44 13.04 52.97
N GLU A 21 6.15 13.51 51.76
CA GLU A 21 5.18 12.89 50.87
C GLU A 21 5.85 11.99 49.82
N CYS A 22 5.12 10.95 49.39
CA CYS A 22 5.55 10.14 48.26
C CYS A 22 5.31 10.88 46.94
N GLU A 23 6.34 10.94 46.10
CA GLU A 23 6.30 11.64 44.80
C GLU A 23 5.23 11.07 43.84
N VAL A 24 4.86 9.80 43.99
CA VAL A 24 3.91 9.12 43.10
C VAL A 24 2.49 9.13 43.65
N CYS A 25 2.29 8.65 44.88
CA CYS A 25 0.93 8.48 45.43
C CYS A 25 0.48 9.66 46.30
N ARG A 26 1.36 10.64 46.56
CA ARG A 26 1.13 11.84 47.38
C ARG A 26 0.68 11.55 48.82
N LYS A 27 0.81 10.31 49.29
CA LYS A 27 0.56 9.96 50.69
C LYS A 27 1.74 10.35 51.56
N ASN A 28 1.45 10.76 52.80
CA ASN A 28 2.45 10.96 53.84
C ASN A 28 3.22 9.66 54.10
N ILE A 29 4.54 9.77 54.14
CA ILE A 29 5.47 8.67 54.39
C ILE A 29 5.71 8.58 55.90
N HIS A 30 5.38 7.43 56.46
CA HIS A 30 5.72 7.08 57.84
C HIS A 30 6.69 5.88 57.82
N GLY A 31 7.85 6.00 58.47
CA GLY A 31 8.83 4.90 58.56
C GLY A 31 9.86 4.86 57.43
N LYS A 32 10.28 3.65 57.02
CA LYS A 32 11.33 3.45 55.99
C LYS A 32 10.82 3.84 54.60
N TYR A 33 11.68 4.47 53.82
CA TYR A 33 11.34 4.96 52.47
C TYR A 33 12.54 4.91 51.52
N ILE A 34 12.28 5.07 50.23
CA ILE A 34 13.31 5.15 49.20
C ILE A 34 13.52 6.64 48.87
N LYS A 35 14.75 7.15 49.04
CA LYS A 35 15.12 8.52 48.66
C LYS A 35 16.02 8.49 47.44
N THR A 36 15.69 9.28 46.42
CA THR A 36 16.55 9.51 45.25
C THR A 36 16.73 11.01 45.00
N ALA A 37 17.53 11.37 44.01
CA ALA A 37 17.62 12.78 43.56
C ALA A 37 16.27 13.35 43.11
N ASN A 38 15.35 12.48 42.67
CA ASN A 38 14.03 12.86 42.14
C ASN A 38 12.90 12.74 43.18
N GLY A 39 13.22 12.74 44.49
CA GLY A 39 12.21 12.72 45.56
C GLY A 39 12.18 11.44 46.40
N ALA A 40 11.14 11.32 47.24
CA ALA A 40 10.93 10.23 48.18
C ALA A 40 9.74 9.33 47.78
N TYR A 41 9.84 8.03 48.04
CA TYR A 41 8.85 7.04 47.64
C TYR A 41 8.47 6.13 48.81
N CYS A 42 7.16 5.94 49.04
CA CYS A 42 6.64 5.15 50.16
C CYS A 42 6.82 3.63 49.99
N SER A 43 7.05 3.15 48.76
CA SER A 43 7.21 1.72 48.47
C SER A 43 8.06 1.50 47.21
N GLN A 44 8.55 0.26 47.05
CA GLN A 44 9.22 -0.17 45.83
C GLN A 44 8.33 -0.05 44.60
N GLU A 45 7.02 -0.28 44.76
CA GLU A 45 6.03 -0.16 43.69
C GLU A 45 5.89 1.29 43.23
N CYS A 46 5.72 2.23 44.16
CA CYS A 46 5.71 3.66 43.84
C CYS A 46 7.01 4.08 43.16
N TYR A 47 8.17 3.67 43.68
CA TYR A 47 9.44 3.97 43.04
C TYR A 47 9.53 3.38 41.62
N HIS A 48 9.25 2.10 41.43
CA HIS A 48 9.29 1.42 40.13
C HIS A 48 8.28 1.98 39.12
N SER A 49 7.14 2.51 39.56
CA SER A 49 6.15 3.11 38.68
C SER A 49 6.67 4.33 37.91
N THR A 50 7.75 4.97 38.40
CA THR A 50 8.42 6.09 37.71
C THR A 50 9.32 5.65 36.55
N PHE A 51 9.59 4.36 36.43
CA PHE A 51 10.50 3.83 35.43
C PHE A 51 9.80 3.75 34.08
N PRO A 52 10.54 3.90 32.96
CA PRO A 52 9.97 3.78 31.63
C PRO A 52 9.30 2.42 31.45
N LYS A 53 8.08 2.42 30.88
CA LYS A 53 7.34 1.18 30.60
C LYS A 53 7.89 0.52 29.33
N CYS A 54 8.04 -0.79 29.39
CA CYS A 54 8.43 -1.59 28.23
C CYS A 54 7.37 -1.47 27.14
N GLU A 55 7.77 -1.16 25.92
CA GLU A 55 6.84 -0.93 24.82
C GLU A 55 6.05 -2.20 24.44
N PHE A 56 6.62 -3.38 24.65
CA PHE A 56 5.94 -4.64 24.38
C PHE A 56 5.05 -5.12 25.54
N CYS A 57 5.62 -5.37 26.72
CA CYS A 57 4.89 -5.99 27.84
C CYS A 57 4.22 -4.98 28.80
N LYS A 58 4.44 -3.68 28.58
CA LYS A 58 3.90 -2.55 29.37
C LYS A 58 4.31 -2.49 30.85
N LYS A 59 5.13 -3.43 31.33
CA LYS A 59 5.69 -3.43 32.69
C LYS A 59 6.83 -2.40 32.83
N PRO A 60 7.03 -1.80 34.01
CA PRO A 60 8.16 -0.89 34.25
C PRO A 60 9.51 -1.60 34.05
N CYS A 61 10.47 -0.92 33.43
CA CYS A 61 11.80 -1.46 33.17
C CYS A 61 12.71 -1.29 34.40
N THR A 62 12.49 -2.08 35.45
CA THR A 62 13.16 -1.96 36.76
C THR A 62 14.64 -2.37 36.77
N LYS A 63 15.12 -2.98 35.67
CA LYS A 63 16.52 -3.40 35.46
C LYS A 63 17.10 -2.65 34.26
N ARG A 64 18.29 -3.06 33.80
CA ARG A 64 18.86 -2.58 32.53
C ARG A 64 17.83 -2.74 31.40
N ASN A 65 17.52 -1.63 30.74
CA ASN A 65 16.62 -1.60 29.59
C ASN A 65 17.41 -1.57 28.28
N VAL A 66 16.73 -1.91 27.19
CA VAL A 66 17.23 -1.79 25.82
C VAL A 66 16.43 -0.71 25.12
N GLN A 67 17.08 0.14 24.35
CA GLN A 67 16.42 1.17 23.55
C GLN A 67 16.62 0.92 22.06
N MET A 68 15.56 1.09 21.28
CA MET A 68 15.64 1.02 19.82
C MET A 68 14.57 1.89 19.16
N MET A 69 14.98 2.71 18.19
CA MET A 69 14.10 3.66 17.46
C MET A 69 13.20 4.49 18.40
N GLY A 70 13.80 5.04 19.48
CA GLY A 70 13.09 5.85 20.48
C GLY A 70 12.16 5.10 21.43
N ARG A 71 12.16 3.75 21.40
CA ARG A 71 11.31 2.90 22.25
C ARG A 71 12.15 2.19 23.30
N THR A 72 11.59 2.01 24.51
CA THR A 72 12.25 1.33 25.63
C THR A 72 11.69 -0.08 25.85
N PHE A 73 12.57 -1.04 26.13
CA PHE A 73 12.22 -2.45 26.35
C PHE A 73 12.89 -2.99 27.61
N CYS A 74 12.17 -3.82 28.36
CA CYS A 74 12.72 -4.46 29.55
C CYS A 74 13.73 -5.59 29.23
N SER A 75 13.78 -6.07 27.98
CA SER A 75 14.73 -7.08 27.52
C SER A 75 14.82 -7.14 25.99
N LYS A 76 15.90 -7.75 25.46
CA LYS A 76 16.01 -8.07 24.02
C LYS A 76 14.84 -8.94 23.52
N SER A 77 14.38 -9.89 24.34
CA SER A 77 13.23 -10.74 23.97
C SER A 77 11.97 -9.91 23.72
N CYS A 78 11.66 -8.94 24.60
CA CYS A 78 10.53 -8.03 24.38
C CYS A 78 10.74 -7.14 23.15
N MET A 79 11.96 -6.64 22.93
CA MET A 79 12.30 -5.85 21.74
C MET A 79 12.08 -6.66 20.45
N HIS A 80 12.56 -7.91 20.41
CA HIS A 80 12.47 -8.80 19.26
C HIS A 80 11.05 -9.26 18.94
N LYS A 81 10.09 -9.14 19.88
CA LYS A 81 8.67 -9.36 19.57
C LYS A 81 8.08 -8.27 18.68
N ILE A 82 8.59 -7.04 18.78
CA ILE A 82 8.19 -5.92 17.91
C ILE A 82 9.09 -5.89 16.67
N PHE A 83 10.40 -5.97 16.88
CA PHE A 83 11.40 -5.88 15.82
C PHE A 83 11.89 -7.25 15.43
N HIS A 84 11.19 -7.85 14.48
CA HIS A 84 11.56 -9.12 13.86
C HIS A 84 11.60 -8.96 12.35
N CYS A 85 12.39 -9.79 11.68
CA CYS A 85 12.40 -9.83 10.23
C CYS A 85 11.05 -10.34 9.71
N SER A 86 10.42 -9.58 8.82
CA SER A 86 9.13 -9.93 8.23
C SER A 86 9.19 -11.15 7.30
N LEU A 87 10.40 -11.65 7.02
CA LEU A 87 10.62 -12.81 6.16
C LEU A 87 11.06 -14.06 6.93
N CYS A 88 12.14 -13.98 7.71
CA CYS A 88 12.66 -15.13 8.48
C CYS A 88 12.21 -15.16 9.94
N LEU A 89 11.46 -14.15 10.40
CA LEU A 89 10.91 -14.02 11.76
C LEU A 89 11.95 -13.93 12.87
N ALA A 90 13.25 -13.86 12.55
CA ALA A 90 14.31 -13.67 13.53
C ALA A 90 14.20 -12.29 14.19
N GLY A 91 14.43 -12.23 15.51
CA GLY A 91 14.57 -11.00 16.27
C GLY A 91 15.73 -10.14 15.74
N LEU A 92 15.53 -8.82 15.71
CA LEU A 92 16.46 -7.88 15.10
C LEU A 92 17.08 -6.98 16.18
N ASP A 93 18.41 -7.00 16.26
CA ASP A 93 19.19 -5.99 17.00
C ASP A 93 19.50 -4.75 16.13
N ASN A 94 19.41 -4.90 14.80
CA ASN A 94 19.49 -3.83 13.82
C ASN A 94 18.43 -4.09 12.74
N VAL A 95 17.71 -3.04 12.33
CA VAL A 95 16.60 -3.16 11.37
C VAL A 95 16.92 -2.47 10.05
N ILE A 96 16.53 -3.10 8.95
CA ILE A 96 16.40 -2.44 7.65
C ILE A 96 14.92 -2.28 7.37
N THR A 97 14.48 -1.04 7.20
CA THR A 97 13.10 -0.72 6.85
C THR A 97 12.99 -0.61 5.33
N LEU A 98 12.13 -1.44 4.74
CA LEU A 98 11.77 -1.35 3.32
C LEU A 98 10.28 -1.03 3.20
N SER A 99 9.91 -0.32 2.14
CA SER A 99 8.54 0.01 1.80
C SER A 99 8.11 -0.66 0.51
N ASN A 100 6.86 -1.10 0.46
CA ASN A 100 6.25 -1.67 -0.74
C ASN A 100 5.68 -0.55 -1.65
N PHE A 101 5.23 -0.93 -2.85
CA PHE A 101 4.60 0.02 -3.80
C PHE A 101 3.31 0.70 -3.27
N PHE A 102 2.71 0.19 -2.20
CA PHE A 102 1.48 0.69 -1.58
C PHE A 102 1.76 1.53 -0.31
N GLY A 103 3.03 1.79 0.01
CA GLY A 103 3.45 2.56 1.17
C GLY A 103 3.44 1.80 2.50
N ASP A 104 3.19 0.48 2.52
CA ASP A 104 3.40 -0.31 3.73
C ASP A 104 4.91 -0.51 3.94
N SER A 105 5.39 -0.28 5.17
CA SER A 105 6.77 -0.55 5.56
C SER A 105 6.87 -1.79 6.45
N ALA A 106 8.01 -2.49 6.38
CA ALA A 106 8.28 -3.63 7.22
C ALA A 106 9.78 -3.76 7.52
N PHE A 107 10.11 -4.47 8.60
CA PHE A 107 11.50 -4.67 9.03
C PHE A 107 12.10 -5.94 8.46
N PHE A 108 13.37 -5.88 8.07
CA PHE A 108 14.14 -6.99 7.53
C PHE A 108 15.54 -7.07 8.14
N CYS A 109 16.08 -8.29 8.25
CA CYS A 109 17.51 -8.46 8.48
C CYS A 109 18.30 -8.18 7.19
N GLN A 110 19.60 -7.91 7.31
CA GLN A 110 20.50 -7.62 6.18
C GLN A 110 20.49 -8.70 5.09
N LYS A 111 20.40 -9.98 5.46
CA LYS A 111 20.33 -11.09 4.50
C LYS A 111 19.02 -11.09 3.72
N CYS A 112 17.89 -10.83 4.40
CA CYS A 112 16.57 -10.91 3.77
C CYS A 112 16.26 -9.65 2.95
N SER A 113 16.76 -8.47 3.35
CA SER A 113 16.55 -7.22 2.59
C SER A 113 17.18 -7.23 1.19
N ARG A 114 18.21 -8.06 0.99
CA ARG A 114 18.93 -8.22 -0.28
C ARG A 114 18.31 -9.26 -1.23
N ARG A 115 17.23 -9.93 -0.83
CA ARG A 115 16.55 -10.88 -1.72
C ARG A 115 15.83 -10.15 -2.86
N PRO A 116 15.62 -10.81 -4.01
CA PRO A 116 14.85 -10.23 -5.11
C PRO A 116 13.49 -9.73 -4.66
N GLY A 117 13.08 -8.56 -5.15
CA GLY A 117 11.80 -7.96 -4.84
C GLY A 117 10.62 -8.73 -5.44
N CYS A 118 9.49 -8.70 -4.75
CA CYS A 118 8.24 -9.25 -5.24
C CYS A 118 7.76 -8.48 -6.47
N TYR A 119 7.37 -9.20 -7.52
CA TYR A 119 6.84 -8.65 -8.77
C TYR A 119 5.69 -7.65 -8.57
N TYR A 120 4.86 -7.87 -7.55
CA TYR A 120 3.64 -7.08 -7.31
C TYR A 120 3.77 -5.96 -6.28
N CYS A 121 4.72 -6.05 -5.35
CA CYS A 121 4.81 -5.08 -4.26
C CYS A 121 6.24 -4.65 -3.94
N ALA A 122 7.25 -5.11 -4.67
CA ALA A 122 8.69 -4.92 -4.43
C ALA A 122 9.26 -5.45 -3.11
N MET A 123 8.44 -5.87 -2.13
CA MET A 123 8.97 -6.46 -0.89
C MET A 123 9.79 -7.72 -1.15
N PRO A 124 10.87 -7.96 -0.39
CA PRO A 124 11.70 -9.16 -0.55
C PRO A 124 10.90 -10.46 -0.65
N GLY A 125 11.20 -11.25 -1.68
CA GLY A 125 10.56 -12.54 -1.95
C GLY A 125 10.99 -13.64 -0.97
N ASP A 126 10.10 -14.61 -0.75
CA ASP A 126 10.35 -15.74 0.15
C ASP A 126 10.96 -16.96 -0.57
N ARG A 127 10.86 -17.04 -1.89
CA ARG A 127 11.31 -18.17 -2.73
C ARG A 127 11.86 -17.70 -4.09
N PRO A 128 12.69 -18.54 -4.76
CA PRO A 128 13.08 -18.32 -6.15
C PRO A 128 11.86 -18.24 -7.07
N ALA A 129 12.05 -17.60 -8.22
CA ALA A 129 11.05 -17.53 -9.26
C ALA A 129 10.50 -18.91 -9.66
N GLY A 130 9.18 -19.00 -9.87
CA GLY A 130 8.57 -20.19 -10.46
C GLY A 130 8.95 -20.35 -11.95
N LYS A 131 8.30 -21.28 -12.67
CA LYS A 131 8.53 -21.50 -14.11
C LYS A 131 8.38 -20.23 -14.97
N ASP A 132 7.68 -19.22 -14.48
CA ASP A 132 7.42 -17.94 -15.17
C ASP A 132 8.38 -16.80 -14.78
N GLY A 133 9.45 -17.08 -14.02
CA GLY A 133 10.46 -16.08 -13.69
C GLY A 133 10.05 -15.07 -12.60
N ARG A 134 8.80 -15.07 -12.11
CA ARG A 134 8.34 -14.08 -11.13
C ARG A 134 8.65 -14.49 -9.69
N VAL A 135 9.29 -13.59 -8.95
CA VAL A 135 9.41 -13.68 -7.50
C VAL A 135 8.18 -13.07 -6.85
N ILE A 136 7.49 -13.81 -5.99
CA ILE A 136 6.26 -13.36 -5.33
C ILE A 136 6.39 -13.60 -3.82
N CYS A 137 6.20 -12.56 -2.99
CA CYS A 137 6.25 -12.70 -1.54
C CYS A 137 5.02 -13.44 -0.98
N LYS A 138 5.12 -13.92 0.26
CA LYS A 138 4.04 -14.67 0.94
C LYS A 138 2.70 -13.92 0.95
N LYS A 139 2.69 -12.60 1.23
CA LYS A 139 1.48 -11.76 1.29
C LYS A 139 0.78 -11.67 -0.07
N CYS A 140 1.52 -11.46 -1.16
CA CYS A 140 0.91 -11.44 -2.50
C CYS A 140 0.47 -12.85 -2.91
N ARG A 141 1.28 -13.89 -2.61
CA ARG A 141 0.98 -15.28 -2.94
C ARG A 141 -0.35 -15.76 -2.37
N SER A 142 -0.68 -15.37 -1.13
CA SER A 142 -1.93 -15.80 -0.47
C SER A 142 -3.21 -15.22 -1.11
N THR A 143 -3.08 -14.33 -2.09
CA THR A 143 -4.23 -13.68 -2.74
C THR A 143 -4.24 -13.87 -4.27
N LEU A 144 -3.35 -14.72 -4.80
CA LEU A 144 -3.27 -14.95 -6.24
C LEU A 144 -4.53 -15.64 -6.76
N VAL A 145 -5.05 -15.13 -7.87
CA VAL A 145 -6.08 -15.80 -8.64
C VAL A 145 -5.38 -16.73 -9.62
N THR A 146 -5.45 -18.03 -9.34
CA THR A 146 -4.79 -19.09 -10.14
C THR A 146 -5.77 -19.83 -11.06
N SER A 147 -7.07 -19.76 -10.76
CA SER A 147 -8.12 -20.45 -11.51
C SER A 147 -8.62 -19.61 -12.70
N PRO A 148 -8.59 -20.13 -13.94
CA PRO A 148 -9.20 -19.46 -15.08
C PRO A 148 -10.68 -19.11 -14.86
N LYS A 149 -11.43 -19.98 -14.18
CA LYS A 149 -12.85 -19.75 -13.87
C LYS A 149 -13.03 -18.52 -12.98
N GLU A 150 -12.16 -18.34 -11.99
CA GLU A 150 -12.21 -17.17 -11.11
C GLU A 150 -11.84 -15.89 -11.85
N VAL A 151 -10.81 -15.91 -12.71
CA VAL A 151 -10.46 -14.75 -13.56
C VAL A 151 -11.64 -14.32 -14.43
N HIS A 152 -12.33 -15.28 -15.08
CA HIS A 152 -13.52 -14.98 -15.88
C HIS A 152 -14.69 -14.46 -15.03
N SER A 153 -14.84 -14.95 -13.81
CA SER A 153 -15.86 -14.46 -12.87
C SER A 153 -15.60 -13.00 -12.49
N ILE A 154 -14.35 -12.68 -12.13
CA ILE A 154 -13.91 -11.33 -11.81
C ILE A 154 -14.10 -10.40 -13.01
N PHE A 155 -13.72 -10.83 -14.21
CA PHE A 155 -13.95 -10.09 -15.45
C PHE A 155 -15.42 -9.73 -15.66
N ARG A 156 -16.33 -10.71 -15.56
CA ARG A 156 -17.77 -10.46 -15.69
C ARG A 156 -18.29 -9.53 -14.59
N GLN A 157 -17.75 -9.61 -13.39
CA GLN A 157 -18.11 -8.71 -12.31
C GLN A 157 -17.68 -7.28 -12.61
N VAL A 158 -16.41 -7.05 -12.93
CA VAL A 158 -15.89 -5.70 -13.26
C VAL A 158 -16.66 -5.09 -14.43
N ARG A 159 -16.91 -5.87 -15.49
CA ARG A 159 -17.68 -5.41 -16.64
C ARG A 159 -19.09 -4.95 -16.27
N ARG A 160 -19.80 -5.71 -15.42
CA ARG A 160 -21.14 -5.31 -14.93
C ARG A 160 -21.07 -4.07 -14.04
N ASP A 161 -20.09 -4.00 -13.15
CA ASP A 161 -19.95 -2.89 -12.21
C ASP A 161 -19.62 -1.58 -12.95
N LEU A 162 -18.75 -1.64 -13.97
CA LEU A 162 -18.43 -0.51 -14.82
C LEU A 162 -19.59 -0.11 -15.72
N ALA A 163 -20.39 -1.05 -16.24
CA ALA A 163 -21.59 -0.74 -16.99
C ALA A 163 -22.56 0.13 -16.17
N GLY A 164 -22.71 -0.18 -14.88
CA GLY A 164 -23.44 0.65 -13.94
C GLY A 164 -22.83 2.04 -13.72
N MET A 165 -21.49 2.13 -13.62
CA MET A 165 -20.78 3.42 -13.47
C MET A 165 -20.94 4.32 -14.70
N PHE A 166 -20.85 3.75 -15.90
CA PHE A 166 -20.96 4.48 -17.16
C PHE A 166 -22.41 4.70 -17.61
N LYS A 167 -23.38 4.05 -16.96
CA LYS A 167 -24.77 3.92 -17.45
C LYS A 167 -24.81 3.43 -18.90
N TYR A 168 -23.89 2.53 -19.24
CA TYR A 168 -23.71 1.99 -20.58
C TYR A 168 -23.46 0.49 -20.49
N ASP A 169 -24.34 -0.30 -21.09
CA ASP A 169 -24.17 -1.74 -21.19
C ASP A 169 -23.52 -2.09 -22.54
N ALA A 170 -22.21 -2.29 -22.51
CA ALA A 170 -21.45 -2.79 -23.65
C ALA A 170 -21.96 -4.19 -24.01
N LYS A 171 -22.62 -4.37 -25.17
CA LYS A 171 -23.16 -5.67 -25.62
C LYS A 171 -22.20 -6.45 -26.54
N HIS A 172 -21.10 -5.84 -26.97
CA HIS A 172 -20.14 -6.49 -27.87
C HIS A 172 -19.31 -7.55 -27.15
N LYS A 173 -18.80 -8.51 -27.92
CA LYS A 173 -17.98 -9.61 -27.37
C LYS A 173 -16.57 -9.10 -27.09
N ILE A 174 -16.07 -9.39 -25.89
CA ILE A 174 -14.67 -9.16 -25.50
C ILE A 174 -14.07 -10.53 -25.18
N GLU A 175 -13.01 -10.91 -25.87
CA GLU A 175 -12.30 -12.17 -25.65
C GLU A 175 -11.25 -11.98 -24.54
N LEU A 176 -11.45 -12.66 -23.41
CA LEU A 176 -10.50 -12.63 -22.29
C LEU A 176 -9.49 -13.77 -22.44
N LYS A 177 -8.20 -13.44 -22.46
CA LYS A 177 -7.10 -14.41 -22.57
C LYS A 177 -6.20 -14.34 -21.35
N ILE A 178 -5.97 -15.47 -20.70
CA ILE A 178 -5.05 -15.58 -19.57
C ILE A 178 -3.71 -16.06 -20.10
N VAL A 179 -2.65 -15.28 -19.87
CA VAL A 179 -1.37 -15.48 -20.57
C VAL A 179 -0.17 -15.50 -19.62
N SER A 180 0.97 -15.98 -20.13
CA SER A 180 2.27 -15.88 -19.46
C SER A 180 2.85 -14.45 -19.56
N PRO A 181 3.89 -14.12 -18.76
CA PRO A 181 4.60 -12.86 -18.93
C PRO A 181 5.13 -12.65 -20.35
N ASP A 182 5.70 -13.68 -20.96
CA ASP A 182 6.31 -13.60 -22.30
C ASP A 182 5.26 -13.31 -23.37
N GLU A 183 4.12 -14.01 -23.31
CA GLU A 183 3.03 -13.78 -24.25
C GLU A 183 2.40 -12.40 -24.03
N LEU A 184 2.24 -11.93 -22.79
CA LEU A 184 1.75 -10.57 -22.53
C LEU A 184 2.69 -9.50 -23.10
N ASN A 185 4.01 -9.68 -22.95
CA ASN A 185 5.02 -8.78 -23.50
C ASN A 185 5.02 -8.80 -25.03
N LYS A 186 4.93 -10.00 -25.64
CA LYS A 186 4.80 -10.17 -27.09
C LYS A 186 3.55 -9.47 -27.60
N GLN A 187 2.42 -9.65 -26.93
CA GLN A 187 1.16 -9.01 -27.28
C GLN A 187 1.19 -7.51 -27.09
N ALA A 188 2.04 -6.97 -26.21
CA ALA A 188 2.21 -5.53 -26.09
C ALA A 188 3.04 -4.91 -27.22
N GLY A 189 4.10 -5.59 -27.67
CA GLY A 189 5.01 -5.04 -28.67
C GLY A 189 5.60 -3.70 -28.22
N SER A 190 5.42 -2.65 -29.02
CA SER A 190 5.89 -1.29 -28.74
C SER A 190 4.92 -0.42 -27.93
N ILE A 191 3.84 -0.98 -27.37
CA ILE A 191 2.93 -0.22 -26.50
C ILE A 191 3.74 0.29 -25.30
N TYR A 192 3.67 1.61 -25.12
CA TYR A 192 4.35 2.33 -24.05
C TYR A 192 4.01 1.76 -22.67
N MET A 193 5.01 1.78 -21.79
CA MET A 193 4.88 1.45 -20.37
C MET A 193 5.97 2.22 -19.62
N PRO A 194 5.69 2.79 -18.44
CA PRO A 194 6.72 3.49 -17.68
C PRO A 194 7.84 2.54 -17.28
N GLU A 195 9.06 3.07 -17.18
CA GLU A 195 10.21 2.30 -16.69
C GLU A 195 9.91 1.69 -15.31
N ASN A 196 10.40 0.47 -15.10
CA ASN A 196 10.18 -0.30 -13.87
C ASN A 196 8.72 -0.62 -13.52
N SER A 197 7.75 -0.30 -14.39
CA SER A 197 6.36 -0.72 -14.23
C SER A 197 6.13 -2.13 -14.78
N LYS A 198 5.12 -2.81 -14.24
CA LYS A 198 4.79 -4.20 -14.60
C LYS A 198 3.39 -4.26 -15.20
N ARG A 199 3.30 -4.71 -16.45
CA ARG A 199 2.03 -4.93 -17.15
C ARG A 199 1.31 -6.13 -16.55
N MET A 200 0.09 -5.93 -16.05
CA MET A 200 -0.75 -7.01 -15.54
C MET A 200 -1.87 -7.39 -16.51
N ALA A 201 -2.29 -6.47 -17.36
CA ALA A 201 -3.26 -6.71 -18.40
C ALA A 201 -2.98 -5.82 -19.62
N LEU A 202 -3.68 -6.08 -20.72
CA LEU A 202 -3.60 -5.33 -21.96
C LEU A 202 -4.88 -5.50 -22.78
N MET A 203 -5.50 -4.39 -23.18
CA MET A 203 -6.54 -4.35 -24.19
C MET A 203 -5.94 -4.21 -25.60
N ARG A 204 -6.42 -5.04 -26.53
CA ARG A 204 -6.17 -4.93 -27.97
C ARG A 204 -7.50 -4.82 -28.70
N TYR A 205 -7.58 -3.78 -29.53
CA TYR A 205 -8.66 -3.60 -30.48
C TYR A 205 -8.11 -3.73 -31.90
N SER A 206 -8.80 -4.47 -32.76
CA SER A 206 -8.54 -4.48 -34.20
C SER A 206 -9.85 -4.61 -34.97
N ASN A 207 -9.89 -4.08 -36.18
CA ASN A 207 -11.01 -4.22 -37.09
C ASN A 207 -10.55 -4.12 -38.55
N LYS A 208 -11.43 -4.46 -39.47
CA LYS A 208 -11.33 -4.10 -40.89
C LYS A 208 -12.36 -3.03 -41.22
N ILE A 209 -12.03 -2.19 -42.19
CA ILE A 209 -12.95 -1.19 -42.73
C ILE A 209 -13.18 -1.54 -44.18
N THR A 210 -14.44 -1.74 -44.55
CA THR A 210 -14.88 -1.93 -45.93
C THR A 210 -15.72 -0.75 -46.38
N GLU A 211 -15.54 -0.29 -47.62
CA GLU A 211 -16.32 0.81 -48.18
C GLU A 211 -17.43 0.24 -49.08
N LYS A 212 -18.68 0.45 -48.69
CA LYS A 212 -19.84 0.12 -49.52
C LYS A 212 -20.27 1.37 -50.29
N ARG A 213 -20.13 1.32 -51.61
CA ARG A 213 -20.65 2.35 -52.52
C ARG A 213 -22.09 2.03 -52.89
N TYR A 214 -22.96 3.01 -52.72
CA TYR A 214 -24.37 2.92 -53.13
C TYR A 214 -24.53 3.55 -54.51
N SER A 215 -25.58 3.15 -55.24
CA SER A 215 -25.89 3.60 -56.60
C SER A 215 -26.06 5.12 -56.72
N ASN A 216 -26.38 5.80 -55.61
CA ASN A 216 -26.48 7.26 -55.51
C ASN A 216 -25.14 7.96 -55.21
N GLY A 217 -24.01 7.27 -55.37
CA GLY A 217 -22.67 7.81 -55.11
C GLY A 217 -22.27 7.92 -53.63
N LYS A 218 -23.17 7.62 -52.68
CA LYS A 218 -22.82 7.63 -51.25
C LYS A 218 -21.85 6.49 -50.95
N VAL A 219 -20.79 6.80 -50.19
CA VAL A 219 -19.84 5.81 -49.66
C VAL A 219 -20.13 5.64 -48.17
N LYS A 220 -20.40 4.42 -47.71
CA LYS A 220 -20.47 4.10 -46.29
C LYS A 220 -19.29 3.21 -45.90
N ARG A 221 -18.48 3.70 -44.97
CA ARG A 221 -17.48 2.87 -44.28
C ARG A 221 -18.18 1.96 -43.29
N ILE A 222 -17.96 0.67 -43.43
CA ILE A 222 -18.52 -0.39 -42.59
C ILE A 222 -17.36 -1.03 -41.85
N VAL A 223 -17.47 -1.08 -40.52
CA VAL A 223 -16.54 -1.84 -39.69
C VAL A 223 -16.92 -3.32 -39.77
N THR A 224 -15.95 -4.15 -40.13
CA THR A 224 -16.07 -5.61 -40.18
C THR A 224 -14.93 -6.25 -39.39
N ASP A 225 -15.04 -7.54 -39.06
CA ASP A 225 -14.00 -8.29 -38.34
C ASP A 225 -13.50 -7.61 -37.04
N GLU A 226 -14.41 -6.98 -36.30
CA GLU A 226 -14.08 -6.37 -35.02
C GLU A 226 -13.62 -7.43 -34.00
N LYS A 227 -12.48 -7.18 -33.38
CA LYS A 227 -11.89 -8.02 -32.35
C LYS A 227 -11.45 -7.15 -31.17
N CYS A 228 -12.12 -7.39 -30.04
CA CYS A 228 -11.84 -6.79 -28.75
C CYS A 228 -11.26 -7.89 -27.85
N GLN A 229 -9.99 -7.78 -27.46
CA GLN A 229 -9.28 -8.80 -26.70
C GLN A 229 -8.60 -8.20 -25.48
N ILE A 230 -8.86 -8.76 -24.30
CA ILE A 230 -8.14 -8.40 -23.07
C ILE A 230 -7.24 -9.57 -22.70
N PHE A 231 -5.94 -9.31 -22.68
CA PHE A 231 -4.93 -10.23 -22.19
C PHE A 231 -4.66 -9.93 -20.73
N VAL A 232 -4.76 -10.93 -19.86
CA VAL A 232 -4.50 -10.82 -18.41
C VAL A 232 -3.37 -11.76 -18.05
N LEU A 233 -2.41 -11.24 -17.29
CA LEU A 233 -1.33 -12.04 -16.74
C LEU A 233 -1.89 -13.13 -15.80
N SER A 234 -1.42 -14.36 -15.95
CA SER A 234 -1.73 -15.44 -15.01
C SER A 234 -1.21 -15.13 -13.59
N ASN A 235 -1.85 -15.71 -12.56
CA ASN A 235 -1.43 -15.61 -11.16
C ASN A 235 -1.24 -14.16 -10.66
N VAL A 236 -2.28 -13.33 -10.81
CA VAL A 236 -2.31 -11.94 -10.31
C VAL A 236 -3.06 -11.87 -8.97
N PRO A 237 -2.58 -11.09 -7.98
CA PRO A 237 -3.31 -10.84 -6.74
C PRO A 237 -4.71 -10.32 -7.02
N LYS A 238 -5.72 -10.86 -6.34
CA LYS A 238 -7.14 -10.59 -6.60
C LYS A 238 -7.46 -9.10 -6.72
N ASP A 239 -7.04 -8.29 -5.76
CA ASP A 239 -7.33 -6.85 -5.77
C ASP A 239 -6.67 -6.11 -6.94
N MET A 240 -5.46 -6.53 -7.35
CA MET A 240 -4.78 -5.97 -8.53
C MET A 240 -5.41 -6.42 -9.84
N LEU A 241 -5.96 -7.63 -9.88
CA LEU A 241 -6.69 -8.13 -11.05
C LEU A 241 -7.96 -7.29 -11.29
N TYR A 242 -8.68 -6.94 -10.23
CA TYR A 242 -9.82 -6.02 -10.32
C TYR A 242 -9.42 -4.63 -10.83
N ASP A 243 -8.33 -4.06 -10.33
CA ASP A 243 -7.78 -2.77 -10.77
C ASP A 243 -7.40 -2.79 -12.26
N ALA A 244 -6.60 -3.79 -12.67
CA ALA A 244 -6.16 -3.94 -14.05
C ALA A 244 -7.34 -4.15 -15.01
N LEU A 245 -8.30 -5.01 -14.66
CA LEU A 245 -9.46 -5.23 -15.52
C LEU A 245 -10.35 -3.98 -15.62
N ALA A 246 -10.47 -3.19 -14.56
CA ALA A 246 -11.23 -1.95 -14.61
C ALA A 246 -10.57 -0.93 -15.54
N HIS A 247 -9.23 -0.87 -15.52
CA HIS A 247 -8.44 -0.08 -16.46
C HIS A 247 -8.65 -0.55 -17.91
N GLU A 248 -8.46 -1.83 -18.22
CA GLU A 248 -8.58 -2.34 -19.61
C GLU A 248 -10.01 -2.25 -20.17
N LEU A 249 -11.02 -2.52 -19.34
CA LEU A 249 -12.42 -2.34 -19.75
C LEU A 249 -12.78 -0.86 -19.99
N THR A 250 -12.01 0.08 -19.43
CA THR A 250 -12.19 1.50 -19.73
C THR A 250 -11.62 1.85 -21.10
N HIS A 251 -10.50 1.27 -21.53
CA HIS A 251 -10.04 1.40 -22.93
C HIS A 251 -11.08 0.88 -23.91
N ASP A 252 -11.67 -0.28 -23.61
CA ASP A 252 -12.78 -0.82 -24.40
C ASP A 252 -13.96 0.16 -24.47
N TYR A 253 -14.37 0.74 -23.33
CA TYR A 253 -15.42 1.76 -23.30
C TYR A 253 -15.08 2.99 -24.16
N LEU A 254 -13.87 3.56 -24.01
CA LEU A 254 -13.42 4.73 -24.77
C LEU A 254 -13.47 4.45 -26.27
N ARG A 255 -13.01 3.28 -26.69
CA ARG A 255 -12.96 2.89 -28.10
C ARG A 255 -14.34 2.90 -28.76
N HIS A 256 -15.37 2.40 -28.07
CA HIS A 256 -16.71 2.26 -28.64
C HIS A 256 -17.59 3.50 -28.46
N ASN A 257 -17.31 4.36 -27.48
CA ASN A 257 -18.14 5.53 -27.17
C ASN A 257 -17.53 6.87 -27.60
N ILE A 258 -16.21 6.92 -27.78
CA ILE A 258 -15.49 8.11 -28.27
C ILE A 258 -14.77 7.82 -29.58
N GLY A 259 -14.18 6.63 -29.72
CA GLY A 259 -13.30 6.29 -30.82
C GLY A 259 -11.84 6.30 -30.41
N LYS A 260 -10.94 6.65 -31.34
CA LYS A 260 -9.50 6.75 -31.03
C LYS A 260 -9.23 8.04 -30.27
N VAL A 261 -8.62 7.92 -29.08
CA VAL A 261 -8.04 9.04 -28.35
C VAL A 261 -6.62 9.25 -28.87
N ASN A 262 -6.25 10.48 -29.22
CA ASN A 262 -4.93 10.77 -29.81
C ASN A 262 -3.87 11.14 -28.76
N ASP A 263 -4.30 11.70 -27.62
CA ASP A 263 -3.42 12.01 -26.49
C ASP A 263 -3.38 10.82 -25.54
N LEU A 264 -2.25 10.10 -25.55
CA LEU A 264 -2.03 8.92 -24.71
C LEU A 264 -2.13 9.24 -23.21
N ALA A 265 -1.69 10.44 -22.77
CA ALA A 265 -1.77 10.82 -21.36
C ALA A 265 -3.21 11.08 -20.92
N LEU A 266 -4.08 11.55 -21.81
CA LEU A 266 -5.51 11.66 -21.55
C LEU A 266 -6.20 10.30 -21.54
N GLU A 267 -5.85 9.40 -22.47
CA GLU A 267 -6.40 8.05 -22.54
C GLU A 267 -6.04 7.24 -21.28
N GLU A 268 -4.74 7.03 -21.04
CA GLU A 268 -4.23 6.26 -19.89
C GLU A 268 -4.65 6.92 -18.57
N GLY A 269 -4.62 8.25 -18.51
CA GLY A 269 -5.05 9.01 -17.34
C GLY A 269 -6.52 8.79 -16.99
N PHE A 270 -7.39 8.66 -18.00
CA PHE A 270 -8.80 8.39 -17.77
C PHE A 270 -9.03 6.94 -17.33
N CYS A 271 -8.35 5.98 -17.96
CA CYS A 271 -8.38 4.58 -17.56
C CYS A 271 -7.92 4.40 -16.10
N GLU A 272 -6.83 5.07 -15.70
CA GLU A 272 -6.35 5.09 -14.32
C GLU A 272 -7.33 5.78 -13.35
N LEU A 273 -7.99 6.86 -13.78
CA LEU A 273 -9.04 7.51 -12.98
C LEU A 273 -10.19 6.53 -12.69
N ILE A 274 -10.72 5.84 -13.70
CA ILE A 274 -11.84 4.90 -13.51
C ILE A 274 -11.42 3.74 -12.61
N ALA A 275 -10.23 3.17 -12.83
CA ALA A 275 -9.68 2.13 -11.95
C ALA A 275 -9.59 2.63 -10.50
N SER A 276 -9.16 3.89 -10.29
CA SER A 276 -9.05 4.46 -8.94
C SER A 276 -10.39 4.65 -8.22
N LEU A 277 -11.44 5.09 -8.95
CA LEU A 277 -12.79 5.24 -8.43
C LEU A 277 -13.41 3.87 -8.12
N TYR A 278 -13.11 2.88 -8.96
CA TYR A 278 -13.54 1.51 -8.73
C TYR A 278 -12.86 0.90 -7.48
N ASN A 279 -11.57 1.18 -7.26
CA ASN A 279 -10.86 0.79 -6.04
C ASN A 279 -11.47 1.45 -4.80
N GLN A 280 -11.79 2.75 -4.85
CA GLN A 280 -12.48 3.46 -3.77
C GLN A 280 -13.82 2.80 -3.42
N LYS A 281 -14.65 2.51 -4.43
CA LYS A 281 -15.94 1.83 -4.25
C LYS A 281 -15.79 0.47 -3.55
N ARG A 282 -14.66 -0.21 -3.76
CA ARG A 282 -14.35 -1.52 -3.14
C ARG A 282 -13.63 -1.42 -1.78
N GLY A 283 -13.36 -0.21 -1.28
CA GLY A 283 -12.57 0.00 -0.05
C GLY A 283 -11.10 -0.42 -0.21
N LYS A 284 -10.54 -0.27 -1.42
CA LYS A 284 -9.18 -0.70 -1.79
C LYS A 284 -8.27 0.47 -2.14
N ASP A 285 -8.43 1.59 -1.44
CA ASP A 285 -7.70 2.85 -1.65
C ASP A 285 -6.17 2.71 -1.65
N TYR A 286 -5.62 1.70 -0.99
CA TYR A 286 -4.19 1.45 -0.97
C TYR A 286 -3.58 1.24 -2.37
N LEU A 287 -4.37 0.73 -3.34
CA LEU A 287 -3.94 0.57 -4.74
C LEU A 287 -3.75 1.91 -5.44
N ASN A 288 -4.45 2.95 -5.00
CA ASN A 288 -4.40 4.27 -5.61
C ASN A 288 -3.13 5.05 -5.24
N ARG A 289 -2.47 4.70 -4.14
CA ARG A 289 -1.25 5.37 -3.67
C ARG A 289 -0.13 5.29 -4.71
N GLN A 290 0.03 4.14 -5.37
CA GLN A 290 1.02 3.99 -6.43
C GLN A 290 0.69 4.87 -7.64
N LYS A 291 -0.59 4.93 -8.04
CA LYS A 291 -1.05 5.78 -9.15
C LYS A 291 -0.77 7.26 -8.86
N GLU A 292 -1.00 7.69 -7.62
CA GLU A 292 -0.69 9.06 -7.16
C GLU A 292 0.81 9.37 -7.19
N ALA A 293 1.64 8.44 -6.70
CA ALA A 293 3.09 8.61 -6.55
C ALA A 293 3.89 8.39 -7.85
N GLN A 294 3.31 7.72 -8.85
CA GLN A 294 3.95 7.46 -10.15
C GLN A 294 4.36 8.77 -10.81
N LYS A 295 5.65 8.93 -11.12
CA LYS A 295 6.19 10.18 -11.69
C LYS A 295 6.06 10.27 -13.21
N ASP A 296 5.80 9.14 -13.85
CA ASP A 296 5.60 9.05 -15.29
C ASP A 296 4.59 10.08 -15.82
N PRO A 297 4.89 10.82 -16.91
CA PRO A 297 4.00 11.87 -17.41
C PRO A 297 2.71 11.32 -18.04
N VAL A 298 2.73 10.11 -18.60
CA VAL A 298 1.57 9.51 -19.27
C VAL A 298 0.63 8.88 -18.25
N TYR A 299 1.13 7.93 -17.46
CA TYR A 299 0.31 7.21 -16.48
C TYR A 299 0.06 8.05 -15.21
N GLY A 300 1.13 8.44 -14.51
CA GLY A 300 1.01 9.18 -13.26
C GLY A 300 0.53 10.62 -13.47
N GLY A 301 1.10 11.30 -14.47
CA GLY A 301 0.72 12.65 -14.88
C GLY A 301 -0.70 12.69 -15.43
N GLY A 302 -1.03 11.79 -16.36
CA GLY A 302 -2.39 11.61 -16.88
C GLY A 302 -3.41 11.35 -15.80
N PHE A 303 -3.13 10.43 -14.86
CA PHE A 303 -4.01 10.13 -13.73
C PHE A 303 -4.28 11.38 -12.88
N ARG A 304 -3.23 12.11 -12.47
CA ARG A 304 -3.38 13.33 -11.66
C ARG A 304 -4.18 14.40 -12.41
N LYS A 305 -3.94 14.57 -13.72
CA LYS A 305 -4.69 15.49 -14.58
C LYS A 305 -6.18 15.13 -14.63
N MET A 306 -6.51 13.88 -14.98
CA MET A 306 -7.90 13.44 -15.09
C MET A 306 -8.62 13.44 -13.76
N ARG A 307 -7.95 13.11 -12.65
CA ARG A 307 -8.52 13.22 -11.32
C ARG A 307 -8.81 14.67 -10.92
N ALA A 308 -7.95 15.63 -11.28
CA ALA A 308 -8.22 17.05 -11.04
C ALA A 308 -9.45 17.53 -11.81
N ILE A 309 -9.57 17.13 -13.10
CA ILE A 309 -10.75 17.42 -13.92
C ILE A 309 -12.01 16.79 -13.30
N TYR A 310 -11.94 15.52 -12.89
CA TYR A 310 -13.06 14.84 -12.24
C TYR A 310 -13.49 15.51 -10.94
N ARG A 311 -12.56 15.96 -10.10
CA ARG A 311 -12.89 16.71 -8.87
C ARG A 311 -13.63 18.01 -9.16
N LYS A 312 -13.28 18.70 -10.25
CA LYS A 312 -13.97 19.93 -10.69
C LYS A 312 -15.38 19.62 -11.20
N ASN A 313 -15.51 18.61 -12.05
CA ASN A 313 -16.77 18.31 -12.73
C ASN A 313 -17.77 17.53 -11.87
N ARG A 314 -17.28 16.72 -10.92
CA ARG A 314 -18.05 15.77 -10.11
C ARG A 314 -18.96 14.83 -10.92
N SER A 315 -18.65 14.64 -12.19
CA SER A 315 -19.44 13.85 -13.13
C SER A 315 -18.55 13.15 -14.13
N PHE A 316 -18.79 11.84 -14.29
CA PHE A 316 -18.11 11.02 -15.29
C PHE A 316 -18.33 11.55 -16.71
N SER A 317 -19.57 11.85 -17.09
CA SER A 317 -19.91 12.27 -18.45
C SER A 317 -19.25 13.59 -18.83
N GLU A 318 -19.11 14.50 -17.86
CA GLU A 318 -18.42 15.78 -18.07
C GLU A 318 -16.90 15.59 -18.14
N THR A 319 -16.30 14.75 -17.30
CA THR A 319 -14.88 14.43 -17.39
C THR A 319 -14.52 13.71 -18.70
N LEU A 320 -15.41 12.85 -19.20
CA LEU A 320 -15.24 12.13 -20.45
C LEU A 320 -15.09 13.08 -21.66
N LYS A 321 -15.71 14.27 -21.62
CA LYS A 321 -15.56 15.28 -22.68
C LYS A 321 -14.12 15.81 -22.80
N SER A 322 -13.33 15.74 -21.73
CA SER A 322 -11.92 16.18 -21.75
C SER A 322 -10.97 15.17 -22.39
N VAL A 323 -11.47 14.01 -22.82
CA VAL A 323 -10.71 12.94 -23.50
C VAL A 323 -11.02 12.90 -25.00
N ARG A 324 -11.92 13.76 -25.48
CA ARG A 324 -12.26 13.92 -26.90
C ARG A 324 -11.26 14.81 -27.64
#